data_AF-A0A523AFD0-F1
#
_entry.id   AF-A0A523AFD0-F1
#
_cell.length_a   1.000
_cell.length_b   1.000
_cell.length_c   1.000
_cell.angle_alpha   90.00
_cell.angle_beta   90.00
_cell.angle_gamma   90.00
#
_symmetry.space_group_name_H-M   'P 1'
#
loop_
_entity.id
_entity.type
_entity.pdbx_description
1 polymer ?
#
loop_
_entity_poly.entity_id
_entity_poly.type
_entity_poly.pdbx_seq_one_letter_code
_entity_poly.pdbx_strand_id
1 'polypeptide(L)'
;MGFELEELLIEEKTIGERIIEEIAKKTGKNIQEIFSIISERQEKMANLLSFEVVALIVAKEAGLDISEYLKEVKKRIFDENSG
;
A
#
# COMPACT_ATOMS: atom_id res chain seq x y z
N MET A 1 38.12 -8.22 -4.50
CA MET A 1 37.20 -7.29 -5.19
C MET A 1 35.82 -7.88 -5.04
N GLY A 2 35.04 -7.39 -4.08
CA GLY A 2 33.74 -7.95 -3.77
C GLY A 2 32.92 -6.87 -3.11
N PHE A 3 32.44 -5.92 -3.91
CA PHE A 3 31.55 -4.84 -3.51
C PHE A 3 30.94 -4.20 -4.78
N GLU A 4 30.29 -4.98 -5.65
CA GLU A 4 29.56 -4.43 -6.81
C GLU A 4 28.29 -5.25 -7.18
N LEU A 5 27.68 -5.94 -6.22
CA LEU A 5 26.40 -6.64 -6.45
C LEU A 5 25.28 -6.24 -5.49
N GLU A 6 25.59 -5.53 -4.40
CA GLU A 6 24.59 -5.14 -3.39
C GLU A 6 23.76 -3.90 -3.81
N GLU A 7 24.23 -3.10 -4.78
CA GLU A 7 23.48 -1.95 -5.32
C GLU A 7 22.42 -2.32 -6.38
N LEU A 8 22.37 -3.58 -6.83
CA LEU A 8 21.52 -4.02 -7.95
C LEU A 8 20.19 -4.66 -7.53
N LEU A 9 19.91 -4.76 -6.23
CA LEU A 9 18.63 -5.25 -5.70
C LEU A 9 17.93 -4.16 -4.87
N ILE A 10 17.70 -3.00 -5.47
CA ILE A 10 16.63 -2.12 -4.98
C ILE A 10 15.34 -2.76 -5.46
N GLU A 11 14.74 -3.63 -4.64
CA GLU A 11 13.39 -4.13 -4.91
C GLU A 11 12.45 -2.94 -5.04
N GLU A 12 11.82 -2.81 -6.22
CA GLU A 12 10.84 -1.77 -6.45
C GLU A 12 9.65 -2.00 -5.53
N LYS A 13 9.39 -1.05 -4.61
CA LYS A 13 8.29 -1.15 -3.66
C LYS A 13 6.97 -1.25 -4.40
N THR A 14 6.15 -2.21 -4.00
CA THR A 14 4.78 -2.35 -4.47
C THR A 14 3.95 -1.13 -4.10
N ILE A 15 2.83 -0.93 -4.81
CA ILE A 15 1.88 0.15 -4.53
C ILE A 15 1.37 0.06 -3.08
N GLY A 16 1.10 -1.16 -2.59
CA GLY A 16 0.65 -1.39 -1.22
C GLY A 16 1.67 -0.92 -0.18
N GLU A 17 2.96 -1.27 -0.38
CA GLU A 17 4.05 -0.83 0.51
C GLU A 17 4.21 0.68 0.52
N ARG A 18 4.14 1.31 -0.66
CA ARG A 18 4.22 2.78 -0.78
C ARG A 18 3.09 3.48 -0.03
N ILE A 19 1.86 2.95 -0.12
CA ILE A 19 0.70 3.49 0.61
C ILE A 19 0.89 3.32 2.13
N ILE A 20 1.33 2.13 2.58
CA ILE A 20 1.59 1.89 4.02
C ILE A 20 2.61 2.87 4.56
N GLU A 21 3.73 3.07 3.85
CA GLU A 21 4.80 3.99 4.27
C GLU A 21 4.30 5.43 4.37
N GLU A 22 3.49 5.87 3.41
CA GLU A 22 2.95 7.23 3.42
C GLU A 22 1.96 7.43 4.59
N ILE A 23 1.10 6.44 4.87
CA ILE A 23 0.21 6.48 6.03
C ILE A 23 1.03 6.49 7.33
N ALA A 24 2.02 5.62 7.46
CA ALA A 24 2.89 5.53 8.63
C ALA A 24 3.61 6.88 8.88
N LYS A 25 4.18 7.46 7.83
CA LYS A 25 4.85 8.77 7.88
C LYS A 25 3.91 9.91 8.30
N LYS A 26 2.68 9.96 7.79
CA LYS A 26 1.72 11.03 8.14
C LYS A 26 1.08 10.85 9.51
N THR A 27 0.93 9.62 10.00
CA THR A 27 0.30 9.31 11.30
C THR A 27 1.29 9.18 12.45
N GLY A 28 2.59 9.05 12.16
CA GLY A 28 3.62 8.75 13.16
C GLY A 28 3.55 7.31 13.69
N LYS A 29 2.74 6.45 13.07
CA LYS A 29 2.62 5.02 13.42
C LYS A 29 3.71 4.21 12.74
N ASN A 30 3.99 3.03 13.27
CA ASN A 30 4.94 2.12 12.63
C ASN A 30 4.29 1.39 11.44
N ILE A 31 5.12 0.91 10.50
CA ILE A 31 4.67 0.24 9.27
C ILE A 31 3.89 -1.04 9.59
N GLN A 32 4.33 -1.83 10.58
CA GLN A 32 3.65 -3.08 10.96
C GLN A 32 2.24 -2.85 11.53
N GLU A 33 2.05 -1.74 12.24
CA GLU A 33 0.78 -1.31 12.83
C GLU A 33 -0.18 -0.88 11.73
N ILE A 34 0.29 -0.08 10.76
CA ILE A 34 -0.53 0.28 9.59
C ILE A 34 -0.91 -0.97 8.78
N PHE A 35 0.04 -1.87 8.53
CA PHE A 35 -0.24 -3.13 7.84
C PHE A 35 -1.31 -3.94 8.60
N SER A 36 -1.18 -4.08 9.91
CA SER A 36 -2.15 -4.81 10.74
C SER A 36 -3.54 -4.18 10.69
N ILE A 37 -3.63 -2.85 10.79
CA ILE A 37 -4.90 -2.10 10.68
C ILE A 37 -5.58 -2.37 9.33
N ILE A 38 -4.81 -2.35 8.24
CA ILE A 38 -5.33 -2.59 6.89
C ILE A 38 -5.80 -4.04 6.76
N SER A 39 -5.01 -5.01 7.19
CA SER A 39 -5.34 -6.44 7.16
C SER A 39 -6.61 -6.74 7.96
N GLU A 40 -6.72 -6.26 9.20
CA GLU A 40 -7.93 -6.41 10.00
C GLU A 40 -9.16 -5.78 9.32
N ARG A 41 -8.97 -4.64 8.64
CA ARG A 41 -10.06 -3.98 7.92
C ARG A 41 -10.47 -4.78 6.69
N GLN A 42 -9.51 -5.37 5.99
CA GLN A 42 -9.76 -6.22 4.84
C GLN A 42 -10.55 -7.48 5.22
N GLU A 43 -10.18 -8.12 6.34
CA GLU A 43 -10.93 -9.24 6.90
C GLU A 43 -12.37 -8.85 7.29
N LYS A 44 -12.56 -7.68 7.92
CA LYS A 44 -13.90 -7.14 8.23
C LYS A 44 -14.74 -6.87 6.98
N MET A 45 -14.11 -6.65 5.83
CA MET A 45 -14.75 -6.51 4.52
C MET A 45 -14.87 -7.85 3.78
N ALA A 46 -14.76 -8.97 4.50
CA ALA A 46 -14.79 -10.33 3.96
C ALA A 46 -13.82 -10.57 2.80
N ASN A 47 -12.69 -9.86 2.80
CA ASN A 47 -11.66 -9.89 1.74
C ASN A 47 -12.21 -9.60 0.33
N LEU A 48 -13.32 -8.86 0.23
CA LEU A 48 -13.93 -8.50 -1.06
C LEU A 48 -13.14 -7.45 -1.85
N LEU A 49 -12.31 -6.67 -1.15
CA LEU A 49 -11.50 -5.60 -1.73
C LEU A 49 -10.01 -5.97 -1.66
N SER A 50 -9.24 -5.54 -2.66
CA SER A 50 -7.79 -5.71 -2.64
C SER A 50 -7.16 -4.94 -1.46
N PHE A 51 -5.97 -5.36 -1.06
CA PHE A 51 -5.25 -4.74 0.05
C PHE A 51 -5.01 -3.25 -0.21
N GLU A 52 -4.63 -2.87 -1.44
CA GLU A 52 -4.40 -1.48 -1.84
C GLU A 52 -5.67 -0.64 -1.73
N VAL A 53 -6.82 -1.19 -2.13
CA VAL A 53 -8.11 -0.48 -2.01
C VAL A 53 -8.47 -0.26 -0.54
N VAL A 54 -8.27 -1.27 0.32
CA VAL A 54 -8.49 -1.12 1.76
C VAL A 54 -7.53 -0.10 2.37
N ALA A 55 -6.26 -0.09 1.96
CA ALA A 55 -5.29 0.90 2.39
C ALA A 55 -5.71 2.32 2.02
N LEU A 56 -6.28 2.51 0.82
CA LEU A 56 -6.84 3.80 0.41
C LEU A 56 -8.00 4.26 1.31
N ILE A 57 -8.88 3.33 1.69
CA ILE A 57 -10.01 3.60 2.60
C ILE A 57 -9.50 3.99 3.99
N VAL A 58 -8.57 3.22 4.56
CA VAL A 58 -7.98 3.50 5.88
C VAL A 58 -7.34 4.89 5.92
N ALA A 59 -6.58 5.25 4.89
CA ALA A 59 -5.97 6.58 4.79
C ALA A 59 -7.04 7.68 4.75
N LYS A 60 -8.12 7.48 3.99
CA LYS A 60 -9.23 8.44 3.91
C LYS A 60 -9.93 8.63 5.24
N GLU A 61 -10.17 7.54 5.99
CA GLU A 61 -10.76 7.57 7.33
C GLU A 61 -9.85 8.29 8.34
N ALA A 62 -8.53 8.18 8.18
CA ALA A 62 -7.54 8.90 8.98
C ALA A 62 -7.39 10.39 8.59
N GLY A 63 -8.18 10.88 7.62
CA GLY A 63 -8.11 12.27 7.15
C GLY A 63 -6.88 12.59 6.30
N LEU A 64 -6.19 11.56 5.78
CA LEU A 64 -5.01 11.73 4.94
C LEU A 64 -5.42 11.93 3.48
N ASP A 65 -4.77 12.89 2.83
CA ASP A 65 -4.80 12.98 1.36
C ASP A 65 -3.70 12.09 0.78
N ILE A 66 -4.12 11.08 0.03
CA ILE A 66 -3.25 10.15 -0.71
C ILE A 66 -3.80 9.93 -2.12
N SER A 67 -4.45 10.96 -2.68
CA SER A 67 -5.09 10.91 -3.99
C SER A 67 -4.13 10.58 -5.13
N GLU A 68 -2.83 10.81 -4.94
CA GLU A 68 -1.77 10.45 -5.89
C GLU A 68 -1.75 8.96 -6.24
N TYR A 69 -2.08 8.08 -5.28
CA TYR A 69 -2.09 6.63 -5.49
C TYR A 69 -3.37 6.14 -6.17
N LEU A 70 -4.43 6.95 -6.19
CA LEU A 70 -5.74 6.53 -6.71
C LEU A 70 -5.66 6.13 -8.18
N LYS A 71 -4.92 6.88 -9.00
CA LYS A 71 -4.75 6.59 -10.43
C LYS A 71 -4.02 5.27 -10.65
N GLU A 72 -3.00 5.01 -9.85
CA GLU A 72 -2.15 3.82 -9.95
C GLU A 72 -2.89 2.57 -9.48
N VAL A 73 -3.56 2.64 -8.32
CA VAL A 73 -4.42 1.57 -7.80
C VAL A 73 -5.55 1.27 -8.79
N LYS A 74 -6.22 2.31 -9.31
CA LYS A 74 -7.27 2.12 -10.33
C LYS A 74 -6.70 1.38 -11.54
N LYS A 75 -5.59 1.83 -12.10
CA LYS A 75 -4.97 1.17 -13.25
C LYS A 75 -4.70 -0.31 -12.94
N ARG A 76 -4.05 -0.61 -11.82
CA ARG A 76 -3.74 -1.98 -11.41
C ARG A 76 -4.98 -2.87 -11.31
N ILE A 77 -6.02 -2.41 -10.61
CA ILE A 77 -7.24 -3.20 -10.39
C ILE A 77 -8.00 -3.46 -11.70
N PHE A 78 -8.09 -2.48 -12.59
CA PHE A 78 -8.84 -2.65 -13.84
C PHE A 78 -8.02 -3.34 -14.94
N ASP A 79 -6.69 -3.20 -14.94
CA ASP A 79 -5.81 -3.89 -15.87
C ASP A 79 -5.64 -5.38 -15.49
N GLU A 80 -5.58 -5.72 -14.19
CA GLU A 80 -5.55 -7.12 -13.72
C GLU A 80 -6.85 -7.90 -14.01
N ASN A 81 -7.99 -7.22 -14.16
CA ASN A 81 -9.29 -7.83 -14.47
C ASN A 81 -9.63 -7.85 -15.98
N SER A 82 -8.70 -7.44 -16.84
CA SER A 82 -8.89 -7.42 -18.30
C SER A 82 -8.33 -8.68 -19.01
N GLY A 83 -8.03 -9.74 -18.25
CA GLY A 83 -7.56 -11.05 -18.74
C GLY A 83 -8.61 -12.14 -18.64
#